data_AF-A0A4R4PDI2-F1
#
_entry.id   AF-A0A4R4PDI2-F1
#
_cell.length_a   1.000
_cell.length_b   1.000
_cell.length_c   1.000
_cell.angle_alpha   90.00
_cell.angle_beta   90.00
_cell.angle_gamma   90.00
#
_symmetry.space_group_name_H-M   'P 1'
#
loop_
_entity.id
_entity.type
_entity.pdbx_description
1 polymer ?
#
loop_
_entity_poly.entity_id
_entity_poly.type
_entity_poly.pdbx_seq_one_letter_code
_entity_poly.pdbx_strand_id
1 'polypeptide(L)'
;MRFRVSDQEYAEIRAAAQRAGAAYGTFIVHTVQAATRQNRLGQQPTEELCEELRSIARQLNRIGVNLNQLTRIANATGQAPRELTAALLYLESVLRRVDASSVEIGRLLR
;
A
#
# COMPACT_ATOMS: atom_id res chain seq x y z
N MET A 1 -8.41 -32.21 3.86
CA MET A 1 -8.71 -31.65 5.21
C MET A 1 -10.15 -32.01 5.56
N ARG A 2 -10.42 -32.47 6.78
CA ARG A 2 -11.77 -32.84 7.22
C ARG A 2 -12.08 -32.09 8.51
N PHE A 3 -13.15 -31.30 8.50
CA PHE A 3 -13.68 -30.61 9.67
C PHE A 3 -15.13 -31.04 9.86
N ARG A 4 -15.59 -31.04 11.11
CA ARG A 4 -16.97 -31.39 11.47
C ARG A 4 -17.74 -30.11 11.75
N VAL A 5 -18.97 -30.08 11.27
CA VAL A 5 -19.96 -29.03 11.53
C VAL A 5 -21.24 -29.72 11.99
N SER A 6 -22.04 -29.02 12.78
CA SER A 6 -23.41 -29.41 13.08
C SER A 6 -24.30 -29.37 11.84
N ASP A 7 -25.47 -30.00 11.92
CA ASP A 7 -26.46 -29.96 10.83
C ASP A 7 -26.94 -28.54 10.54
N GLN A 8 -27.04 -27.70 11.58
CA GLN A 8 -27.40 -26.29 11.47
C GLN A 8 -26.35 -25.49 10.71
N GLU A 9 -25.08 -25.59 11.11
CA GLU A 9 -23.96 -24.92 10.42
C GLU A 9 -23.84 -25.40 8.97
N TYR A 10 -24.05 -26.70 8.73
CA TYR A 10 -24.06 -27.24 7.37
C TYR A 10 -25.16 -26.61 6.51
N ALA A 11 -26.38 -26.46 7.04
CA ALA A 11 -27.49 -25.84 6.32
C ALA A 11 -27.20 -24.37 5.99
N GLU A 12 -26.65 -23.61 6.94
CA GLU A 12 -26.30 -22.20 6.77
C GLU A 12 -25.21 -22.01 5.70
N ILE A 13 -24.14 -22.79 5.77
CA ILE A 13 -23.04 -22.73 4.81
C ILE A 13 -23.52 -23.15 3.42
N ARG A 14 -24.34 -24.21 3.33
CA ARG A 14 -24.90 -24.66 2.04
C ARG A 14 -25.78 -23.58 1.42
N ALA A 15 -26.63 -22.93 2.21
CA ALA A 15 -27.47 -21.83 1.73
C ALA A 15 -26.61 -20.65 1.24
N ALA A 16 -25.54 -20.31 1.94
CA ALA A 16 -24.59 -19.29 1.51
C ALA A 16 -23.88 -19.66 0.20
N ALA A 17 -23.43 -20.90 0.08
CA ALA A 17 -22.80 -21.42 -1.14
C ALA A 17 -23.76 -21.37 -2.34
N GLN A 18 -25.04 -21.73 -2.12
CA GLN A 18 -26.07 -21.65 -3.16
C GLN A 18 -26.33 -20.21 -3.61
N ARG A 19 -26.44 -19.25 -2.67
CA ARG A 19 -26.56 -17.83 -3.02
C ARG A 19 -25.35 -17.31 -3.81
N ALA A 20 -24.17 -17.85 -3.54
CA ALA A 20 -22.93 -17.52 -4.24
C ALA A 20 -22.75 -18.29 -5.56
N GLY A 21 -23.69 -19.17 -5.95
CA GLY A 21 -23.57 -19.99 -7.16
C GLY A 21 -22.41 -21.00 -7.13
N ALA A 22 -21.94 -21.37 -5.93
CA ALA A 22 -20.75 -22.20 -5.75
C ALA A 22 -21.08 -23.55 -5.11
N ALA A 23 -20.32 -24.59 -5.49
CA ALA A 23 -20.35 -25.86 -4.78
C ALA A 23 -19.83 -25.69 -3.34
N TYR A 24 -20.40 -26.42 -2.38
CA TYR A 24 -20.08 -26.31 -0.94
C TYR A 24 -18.57 -26.34 -0.65
N GLY A 25 -17.84 -27.32 -1.21
CA GLY A 25 -16.40 -27.45 -1.00
C GLY A 25 -15.61 -26.26 -1.55
N THR A 26 -15.94 -25.81 -2.77
CA THR A 26 -15.33 -24.63 -3.40
C THR A 26 -15.61 -23.37 -2.59
N PHE A 27 -16.84 -23.19 -2.14
CA PHE A 27 -17.25 -22.05 -1.31
C PHE A 27 -16.44 -21.98 -0.01
N ILE A 28 -16.29 -23.11 0.70
CA ILE A 28 -15.48 -23.18 1.91
C ILE A 28 -14.02 -22.83 1.63
N VAL A 29 -13.41 -23.44 0.60
CA VAL A 29 -12.01 -23.18 0.25
C VAL A 29 -11.80 -21.70 -0.08
N HIS A 30 -12.67 -21.10 -0.90
CA HIS A 30 -12.59 -19.70 -1.26
C HIS A 30 -12.78 -18.78 -0.06
N THR A 31 -13.74 -19.10 0.81
CA THR A 31 -14.02 -18.31 2.02
C THR A 31 -12.84 -18.35 2.99
N VAL A 32 -12.26 -19.52 3.23
CA VAL A 32 -11.06 -19.67 4.08
C VAL A 32 -9.85 -18.96 3.48
N GLN A 33 -9.63 -19.06 2.17
CA GLN A 33 -8.56 -18.32 1.49
C GLN A 33 -8.76 -16.80 1.57
N ALA A 34 -10.00 -16.32 1.39
CA ALA A 34 -10.33 -14.90 1.50
C ALA A 34 -10.12 -14.39 2.93
N ALA A 35 -10.60 -15.12 3.94
CA ALA A 35 -10.40 -14.79 5.35
C ALA A 35 -8.92 -14.82 5.74
N THR A 36 -8.14 -15.77 5.21
CA THR A 36 -6.69 -15.84 5.45
C THR A 36 -5.95 -14.68 4.78
N ARG A 37 -6.35 -14.27 3.56
CA ARG A 37 -5.81 -13.07 2.90
C ARG A 37 -6.15 -11.81 3.70
N GLN A 38 -7.40 -11.65 4.13
CA GLN A 38 -7.84 -10.51 4.95
C GLN A 38 -7.09 -10.48 6.29
N ASN A 39 -6.89 -11.62 6.95
CA ASN A 39 -6.15 -11.67 8.21
C ASN A 39 -4.63 -11.41 8.01
N ARG A 40 -4.04 -11.84 6.89
CA ARG A 40 -2.66 -11.48 6.52
C ARG A 40 -2.50 -9.98 6.21
N LEU A 41 -3.49 -9.37 5.58
CA LEU A 41 -3.49 -7.94 5.25
C LEU A 41 -3.83 -7.06 6.47
N GLY A 42 -4.58 -7.60 7.44
CA GLY A 42 -5.11 -6.85 8.58
C GLY A 42 -4.23 -6.81 9.83
N GLN A 43 -3.15 -7.60 9.93
CA GLN A 43 -2.46 -7.74 11.21
C GLN A 43 -1.21 -6.86 11.42
N GLN A 44 -0.37 -6.54 10.43
CA GLN A 44 0.83 -5.65 10.64
C GLN A 44 1.36 -4.91 9.39
N PRO A 45 1.26 -5.41 8.14
CA PRO A 45 1.90 -4.76 6.99
C PRO A 45 1.25 -3.45 6.52
N THR A 46 0.08 -3.06 7.03
CA THR A 46 -0.67 -1.90 6.51
C THR A 46 -0.37 -0.61 7.27
N GLU A 47 -0.19 -0.64 8.59
CA GLU A 47 0.08 0.57 9.38
C GLU A 47 1.51 1.09 9.20
N GLU A 48 2.51 0.23 9.27
CA GLU A 48 3.93 0.59 9.05
C GLU A 48 4.13 1.17 7.65
N LEU A 49 3.49 0.56 6.66
CA LEU A 49 3.51 0.96 5.26
C LEU A 49 2.77 2.29 5.04
N CYS A 50 1.64 2.49 5.73
CA CYS A 50 0.95 3.79 5.75
C CYS A 50 1.82 4.88 6.39
N GLU A 51 2.54 4.58 7.48
CA GLU A 51 3.47 5.52 8.10
C GLU A 51 4.67 5.81 7.19
N GLU A 52 5.19 4.82 6.48
CA GLU A 52 6.25 5.01 5.49
C GLU A 52 5.78 5.92 4.36
N LEU A 53 4.59 5.69 3.80
CA LEU A 53 3.98 6.54 2.77
C LEU A 53 3.75 7.97 3.28
N ARG A 54 3.25 8.14 4.52
CA ARG A 54 3.10 9.47 5.14
C ARG A 54 4.47 10.15 5.31
N SER A 55 5.49 9.41 5.70
CA SER A 55 6.86 9.91 5.85
C SER A 55 7.44 10.39 4.51
N ILE A 56 7.25 9.60 3.45
CA ILE A 56 7.60 9.96 2.07
C ILE A 56 6.87 11.24 1.65
N ALA A 57 5.55 11.32 1.87
CA ALA A 57 4.75 12.50 1.52
C ALA A 57 5.23 13.77 2.25
N ARG A 58 5.61 13.66 3.53
CA ARG A 58 6.20 14.78 4.28
C ARG A 58 7.55 15.21 3.71
N GLN A 59 8.39 14.26 3.29
CA GLN A 59 9.69 14.55 2.67
C GLN A 59 9.52 15.26 1.32
N LEU A 60 8.62 14.77 0.47
CA LEU A 60 8.32 15.39 -0.83
C LEU A 60 7.78 16.81 -0.66
N ASN A 61 6.89 17.05 0.31
CA ASN A 61 6.41 18.40 0.62
C ASN A 61 7.55 19.35 1.01
N ARG A 62 8.47 18.90 1.88
CA ARG A 62 9.64 19.71 2.28
C ARG A 62 10.55 20.01 1.10
N ILE A 63 10.77 19.04 0.22
CA ILE A 63 11.55 19.23 -1.02
C ILE A 63 10.86 20.25 -1.93
N GLY A 64 9.55 20.12 -2.15
CA GLY A 64 8.78 21.07 -2.96
C GLY A 64 8.85 22.50 -2.42
N VAL A 65 8.73 22.68 -1.10
CA VAL A 65 8.90 23.98 -0.45
C VAL A 65 10.31 24.53 -0.67
N ASN A 66 11.34 23.70 -0.50
CA ASN A 66 12.73 24.10 -0.71
C ASN A 66 12.99 24.51 -2.17
N LEU A 67 12.56 23.70 -3.14
CA LEU A 67 12.69 24.03 -4.56
C LEU A 67 11.96 25.34 -4.90
N ASN A 68 10.77 25.56 -4.35
CA ASN A 68 10.04 26.81 -4.57
C ASN A 68 10.78 28.04 -3.98
N GLN A 69 11.51 27.87 -2.88
CA GLN A 69 12.38 28.92 -2.34
C GLN A 69 13.57 29.18 -3.26
N LEU A 70 14.23 28.13 -3.76
CA LEU A 70 15.35 28.26 -4.70
C LEU A 70 14.91 28.92 -6.01
N THR A 71 13.75 28.57 -6.55
CA THR A 71 13.18 29.22 -7.73
C THR A 71 12.92 30.71 -7.49
N ARG A 72 12.41 31.09 -6.31
CA ARG A 72 12.23 32.51 -5.98
C ARG A 72 13.55 33.27 -5.94
N ILE A 73 14.61 32.68 -5.38
CA ILE A 73 15.96 33.28 -5.38
C ILE A 73 16.48 33.40 -6.82
N ALA A 74 16.29 32.37 -7.64
CA ALA A 74 16.70 32.38 -9.04
C ALA A 74 15.99 33.50 -9.83
N ASN A 75 14.67 33.63 -9.66
CA ASN A 75 13.89 34.66 -10.33
C ASN A 75 14.27 36.08 -9.87
N ALA A 76 14.66 36.24 -8.60
CA ALA A 76 15.05 37.53 -8.04
C ALA A 76 16.47 37.96 -8.46
N THR A 77 17.40 37.00 -8.59
CA THR A 77 18.82 37.28 -8.86
C THR A 77 19.21 37.05 -10.33
N GLY A 78 18.38 36.36 -11.11
CA GLY A 78 18.69 35.89 -12.45
C GLY A 78 19.75 34.77 -12.49
N GLN A 79 20.15 34.24 -11.33
CA GLN A 79 21.22 33.24 -11.20
C GLN A 79 20.71 31.99 -10.51
N ALA A 80 21.14 30.82 -10.97
CA ALA A 80 20.80 29.56 -10.31
C ALA A 80 21.44 29.47 -8.92
N PRO A 81 20.68 29.20 -7.84
CA PRO A 81 21.24 28.99 -6.51
C PRO A 81 22.19 27.80 -6.48
N ARG A 82 23.27 27.91 -5.70
CA ARG A 82 24.31 26.86 -5.61
C ARG A 82 23.75 25.54 -5.05
N GLU A 83 22.71 25.64 -4.22
CA GLU A 83 22.04 24.55 -3.53
C GLU A 83 21.11 23.75 -4.46
N LEU A 84 20.78 24.27 -5.66
CA LEU A 84 19.83 23.65 -6.57
C LEU A 84 20.24 22.22 -6.96
N THR A 85 21.51 22.01 -7.30
CA THR A 85 22.02 20.68 -7.65
C THR A 85 21.84 19.68 -6.51
N ALA A 86 22.15 20.09 -5.28
CA ALA A 86 22.00 19.23 -4.11
C ALA A 86 20.52 18.90 -3.82
N ALA A 87 19.62 19.89 -3.97
CA ALA A 87 18.18 19.69 -3.81
C ALA A 87 17.61 18.71 -4.85
N LEU A 88 18.06 18.79 -6.11
CA LEU A 88 17.65 17.88 -7.18
C LEU A 88 18.17 16.45 -6.96
N LEU A 89 19.42 16.28 -6.55
CA LEU A 89 19.97 14.96 -6.19
C LEU A 89 19.21 14.33 -5.03
N TYR A 90 18.85 15.14 -4.03
CA TYR A 90 18.05 14.65 -2.91
C TYR A 90 16.64 14.26 -3.37
N LEU A 91 15.99 15.05 -4.24
CA LEU A 91 14.71 14.68 -4.84
C LEU A 91 14.78 13.34 -5.58
N GLU A 92 15.79 13.14 -6.43
CA GLU A 92 15.99 11.90 -7.17
C GLU A 92 16.15 10.70 -6.22
N SER A 93 16.89 10.88 -5.11
CA SER A 93 17.06 9.84 -4.09
C SER A 93 15.73 9.47 -3.41
N VAL A 94 14.88 10.45 -3.13
CA VAL A 94 13.56 10.22 -2.53
C VAL A 94 12.63 9.53 -3.53
N LEU A 95 12.60 9.98 -4.79
CA LEU A 95 11.79 9.35 -5.85
C LEU A 95 12.16 7.88 -6.07
N ARG A 96 13.44 7.55 -6.13
CA ARG A 96 13.90 6.15 -6.21
C ARG A 96 13.40 5.30 -5.04
N ARG A 97 13.35 5.89 -3.84
CA ARG A 97 12.84 5.20 -2.65
C ARG A 97 11.32 4.99 -2.73
N VAL A 98 10.58 5.97 -3.26
CA VAL A 98 9.12 5.83 -3.51
C VAL A 98 8.83 4.71 -4.50
N ASP A 99 9.60 4.61 -5.58
CA ASP A 99 9.44 3.55 -6.58
C ASP A 99 9.69 2.16 -5.96
N ALA A 100 10.76 2.04 -5.16
CA ALA A 100 11.09 0.80 -4.47
C ALA A 100 9.96 0.37 -3.51
N SER A 101 9.49 1.28 -2.65
CA SER A 101 8.36 0.99 -1.74
C SER A 101 7.11 0.64 -2.56
N SER A 102 6.80 1.35 -3.65
CA SER A 102 5.62 1.06 -4.50
C SER A 102 5.63 -0.35 -5.09
N VAL A 103 6.80 -0.85 -5.50
CA VAL A 103 6.96 -2.24 -5.98
C VAL A 103 6.69 -3.25 -4.87
N GLU A 104 7.15 -2.98 -3.64
CA GLU A 104 6.92 -3.84 -2.48
C GLU A 104 5.44 -3.90 -2.10
N ILE A 105 4.77 -2.74 -2.05
CA ILE A 105 3.31 -2.65 -1.86
C ILE A 105 2.57 -3.46 -2.93
N GLY A 106 2.95 -3.31 -4.20
CA GLY A 106 2.36 -4.05 -5.32
C GLY A 106 2.61 -5.57 -5.28
N ARG A 107 3.59 -6.05 -4.52
CA ARG A 107 3.78 -7.49 -4.24
C ARG A 107 2.89 -7.97 -3.11
N LEU A 108 2.71 -7.16 -2.06
CA LEU A 108 1.86 -7.49 -0.91
C LEU A 108 0.37 -7.54 -1.25
N LEU A 109 -0.07 -6.76 -2.24
CA LEU A 109 -1.47 -6.67 -2.66
C LEU A 109 -1.89 -7.70 -3.73
N ARG A 110 -0.98 -8.54 -4.23
CA ARG A 110 -1.25 -9.61 -5.21
C ARG A 110 -1.32 -10.99 -4.55
#